data_AF-A0A960URJ6-F1
#
_entry.id   AF-A0A960URJ6-F1
#
_cell.length_a   1.000
_cell.length_b   1.000
_cell.length_c   1.000
_cell.angle_alpha   90.00
_cell.angle_beta   90.00
_cell.angle_gamma   90.00
#
_symmetry.space_group_name_H-M   'P 1'
#
loop_
_entity.id
_entity.type
_entity.pdbx_description
1 polymer ?
#
loop_
_entity_poly.entity_id
_entity_poly.type
_entity_poly.pdbx_seq_one_letter_code
_entity_poly.pdbx_strand_id
1 'polypeptide(L)'
;RLEAVTSKEGSMLLNNFLMTFSVFIILVGVFSPLIPLDCRWDAGFVCSKVEWKFSTFNKIMVPVGIITLFLMGASPLLAWRKSADAIYTRTLRIPVIAGLIASVAFGLTYGTIFTRPEGADVSTWGPGWVAELFTVLTVGIAVFTIVGLGQEYYRGVRSRMVRFEENALLAFVRLILRNKRRYAGYLVHISVVFLFIGYSGG
;
A
#
# COMPACT_ATOMS: atom_id res chain seq x y z
N ARG A 1 -9.16 -16.90 -18.98
CA ARG A 1 -10.28 -16.10 -18.42
C ARG A 1 -9.89 -15.72 -16.99
N LEU A 2 -10.02 -14.46 -16.59
CA LEU A 2 -9.83 -14.06 -15.19
C LEU A 2 -10.95 -14.70 -14.35
N GLU A 3 -10.61 -15.65 -13.49
CA GLU A 3 -11.64 -16.44 -12.78
C GLU A 3 -12.22 -15.73 -11.53
N ALA A 4 -11.57 -14.65 -11.05
CA ALA A 4 -12.12 -13.67 -10.10
C ALA A 4 -11.10 -12.52 -9.88
N VAL A 5 -11.57 -11.28 -9.72
CA VAL A 5 -10.72 -10.12 -9.35
C VAL A 5 -10.08 -10.32 -7.97
N THR A 6 -10.73 -11.09 -7.08
CA THR A 6 -10.27 -11.41 -5.72
C THR A 6 -9.24 -12.54 -5.65
N SER A 7 -8.85 -13.13 -6.78
CA SER A 7 -7.83 -14.19 -6.83
C SER A 7 -6.41 -13.64 -6.66
N LYS A 8 -5.46 -14.49 -6.26
CA LYS A 8 -4.04 -14.11 -6.23
C LYS A 8 -3.54 -13.59 -7.58
N GLU A 9 -3.93 -14.25 -8.67
CA GLU A 9 -3.59 -13.81 -10.04
C GLU A 9 -4.16 -12.41 -10.35
N GLY A 10 -5.43 -12.19 -9.98
CA GLY A 10 -6.08 -10.88 -10.11
C GLY A 10 -5.36 -9.79 -9.32
N SER A 11 -4.98 -10.08 -8.07
CA SER A 11 -4.24 -9.13 -7.22
C SER A 11 -2.85 -8.79 -7.77
N MET A 12 -2.13 -9.78 -8.32
CA MET A 12 -0.81 -9.56 -8.92
C MET A 12 -0.91 -8.75 -10.22
N LEU A 13 -1.91 -9.04 -11.05
CA LEU A 13 -2.15 -8.28 -12.28
C LEU A 13 -2.55 -6.84 -11.98
N LEU A 14 -3.46 -6.63 -11.03
CA LEU A 14 -3.88 -5.28 -10.62
C LEU A 14 -2.70 -4.50 -10.01
N ASN A 15 -1.89 -5.13 -9.16
CA ASN A 15 -0.70 -4.49 -8.60
C ASN A 15 0.30 -4.07 -9.70
N ASN A 16 0.57 -4.93 -10.68
CA ASN A 16 1.45 -4.60 -11.78
C ASN A 16 0.88 -3.49 -12.68
N PHE A 17 -0.44 -3.51 -12.90
CA PHE A 17 -1.13 -2.46 -13.63
C PHE A 17 -0.98 -1.11 -12.91
N LEU A 18 -1.21 -1.06 -11.60
CA LEU A 18 -1.06 0.16 -10.81
C LEU A 18 0.38 0.68 -10.83
N MET A 19 1.39 -0.19 -10.72
CA MET A 19 2.79 0.21 -10.86
C MET A 19 3.10 0.79 -12.24
N THR A 20 2.59 0.16 -13.31
CA THR A 20 2.75 0.67 -14.68
C THR A 20 2.05 2.01 -14.86
N PHE A 21 0.85 2.14 -14.31
CA PHE A 21 0.09 3.39 -14.28
C PHE A 21 0.85 4.48 -13.51
N SER A 22 1.44 4.16 -12.36
CA SER A 22 2.30 5.08 -11.59
C SER A 22 3.48 5.58 -12.42
N VAL A 23 4.17 4.70 -13.14
CA VAL A 23 5.27 5.09 -14.03
C VAL A 23 4.77 6.03 -15.12
N PHE A 24 3.63 5.74 -15.73
CA PHE A 24 3.01 6.62 -16.74
C PHE A 24 2.66 8.00 -16.17
N ILE A 25 2.05 8.06 -14.98
CA ILE A 25 1.70 9.32 -14.32
C ILE A 25 2.95 10.11 -13.93
N ILE A 26 4.00 9.45 -13.43
CA ILE A 26 5.29 10.08 -13.14
C ILE A 26 5.89 10.66 -14.42
N LEU A 27 5.89 9.90 -15.52
CA LEU A 27 6.39 10.36 -16.81
C LEU A 27 5.64 11.62 -17.26
N VAL A 28 4.30 11.59 -17.26
CA VAL A 28 3.48 12.75 -17.64
C VAL A 28 3.74 13.94 -16.72
N GLY A 29 3.85 13.72 -15.41
CA GLY A 29 4.14 14.77 -14.44
C GLY A 29 5.50 15.43 -14.67
N VAL A 30 6.56 14.65 -14.91
CA VAL A 30 7.91 15.15 -15.17
C VAL A 30 7.98 15.93 -16.50
N PHE A 31 7.28 15.48 -17.53
CA PHE A 31 7.26 16.14 -18.84
C PHE A 31 6.18 17.23 -18.98
N SER A 32 5.37 17.46 -17.93
CA SER A 32 4.27 18.44 -17.94
C SER A 32 4.69 19.89 -18.31
N PRO A 33 5.89 20.40 -17.96
CA PRO A 33 6.30 21.74 -18.37
C PRO A 33 6.61 21.85 -19.88
N LEU A 34 6.86 20.73 -20.56
CA LEU A 34 7.28 20.70 -21.96
C LEU A 34 6.08 20.52 -22.91
N ILE A 35 5.01 19.89 -22.45
CA ILE A 35 3.84 19.51 -23.24
C ILE A 35 2.63 20.36 -22.81
N PRO A 36 1.87 20.97 -23.74
CA PRO A 36 0.67 21.73 -23.39
C PRO A 36 -0.49 20.79 -23.01
N LEU A 37 -0.52 20.35 -21.75
CA LEU A 37 -1.49 19.39 -21.23
C LEU A 37 -2.71 20.02 -20.55
N ASP A 38 -2.63 21.28 -20.10
CA ASP A 38 -3.78 21.96 -19.47
C ASP A 38 -4.65 22.60 -20.56
N CYS A 39 -5.63 21.85 -21.03
CA CYS A 39 -6.59 22.28 -22.04
C CYS A 39 -7.90 22.72 -21.38
N ARG A 40 -8.29 23.96 -21.61
CA ARG A 40 -9.55 24.54 -21.10
C ARG A 40 -10.48 24.88 -22.25
N TRP A 41 -11.79 24.85 -21.98
CA TRP A 41 -12.85 25.08 -22.96
C TRP A 41 -13.63 26.35 -22.63
N ASP A 42 -12.90 27.43 -22.32
CA ASP A 42 -13.52 28.64 -21.78
C ASP A 42 -13.87 29.63 -22.91
N ALA A 43 -13.01 29.73 -23.94
CA ALA A 43 -13.18 30.59 -25.11
C ALA A 43 -12.72 29.92 -26.43
N GLY A 44 -12.74 28.58 -26.47
CA GLY A 44 -12.14 27.73 -27.51
C GLY A 44 -11.24 26.67 -26.88
N PHE A 45 -10.81 25.66 -27.66
CA PHE A 45 -9.86 24.66 -27.18
C PHE A 45 -8.46 25.26 -27.12
N VAL A 46 -8.06 25.76 -25.96
CA VAL A 46 -6.73 26.35 -25.73
C VAL A 46 -5.99 25.49 -24.74
N CYS A 47 -4.83 24.97 -25.15
CA CYS A 47 -3.94 24.18 -24.31
C CYS A 47 -2.71 24.98 -23.92
N SER A 48 -2.40 25.00 -22.63
CA SER A 48 -1.25 25.72 -22.06
C SER A 48 -0.26 24.75 -21.42
N LYS A 49 1.01 25.15 -21.41
CA LYS A 49 2.07 24.43 -20.69
C LYS A 49 1.97 24.79 -19.22
N VAL A 50 1.75 23.80 -18.37
CA VAL A 50 1.62 23.99 -16.92
C VAL A 50 2.38 22.88 -16.22
N GLU A 51 3.27 23.28 -15.32
CA GLU A 51 3.95 22.35 -14.43
C GLU A 51 2.95 21.75 -13.43
N TRP A 52 2.94 20.42 -13.34
CA TRP A 52 2.13 19.72 -12.36
C TRP A 52 2.68 19.95 -10.95
N LYS A 53 1.90 20.68 -10.14
CA LYS A 53 2.20 20.88 -8.72
C LYS A 53 2.02 19.59 -7.92
N PHE A 54 2.65 19.53 -6.75
CA PHE A 54 2.51 18.43 -5.77
C PHE A 54 1.05 18.05 -5.49
N SER A 55 0.15 19.04 -5.40
CA SER A 55 -1.27 18.79 -5.18
C SER A 55 -1.92 18.01 -6.33
N THR A 56 -1.63 18.35 -7.59
CA THR A 56 -2.13 17.60 -8.76
C THR A 56 -1.61 16.16 -8.75
N PHE A 57 -0.33 15.98 -8.43
CA PHE A 57 0.29 14.66 -8.36
C PHE A 57 -0.34 13.79 -7.26
N ASN A 58 -0.49 14.34 -6.06
CA ASN A 58 -1.06 13.64 -4.91
C ASN A 58 -2.51 13.21 -5.11
N LYS A 59 -3.32 14.01 -5.80
CA LYS A 59 -4.72 13.64 -6.12
C LYS A 59 -4.81 12.29 -6.81
N ILE A 60 -3.82 11.95 -7.63
CA ILE A 60 -3.78 10.71 -8.40
C ILE A 60 -2.98 9.65 -7.65
N MET A 61 -1.78 10.00 -7.17
CA MET A 61 -0.80 9.04 -6.70
C MET A 61 -1.06 8.52 -5.29
N VAL A 62 -1.70 9.30 -4.41
CA VAL A 62 -2.02 8.84 -3.06
C VAL A 62 -3.06 7.70 -3.08
N PRO A 63 -4.21 7.82 -3.78
CA PRO A 63 -5.13 6.70 -3.93
C PRO A 63 -4.48 5.47 -4.55
N VAL A 64 -3.71 5.65 -5.63
CA VAL A 64 -2.98 4.55 -6.29
C VAL A 64 -2.01 3.87 -5.34
N GLY A 65 -1.26 4.65 -4.57
CA GLY A 65 -0.30 4.15 -3.59
C GLY A 65 -0.98 3.37 -2.47
N ILE A 66 -2.08 3.86 -1.93
CA ILE A 66 -2.85 3.17 -0.87
C ILE A 66 -3.38 1.81 -1.36
N ILE A 67 -3.94 1.77 -2.57
CA ILE A 67 -4.43 0.50 -3.16
C ILE A 67 -3.25 -0.45 -3.39
N THR A 68 -2.13 0.06 -3.90
CA THR A 68 -0.90 -0.72 -4.12
C THR A 68 -0.37 -1.30 -2.80
N LEU A 69 -0.33 -0.50 -1.74
CA LEU A 69 0.10 -0.93 -0.41
C LEU A 69 -0.79 -2.06 0.14
N PHE A 70 -2.11 -1.91 -0.03
CA PHE A 70 -3.07 -2.94 0.36
C PHE A 70 -2.87 -4.24 -0.42
N LEU A 71 -2.74 -4.16 -1.75
CA LEU A 71 -2.52 -5.32 -2.60
C LEU A 71 -1.19 -6.01 -2.28
N MET A 72 -0.15 -5.24 -1.96
CA MET A 72 1.15 -5.77 -1.55
C MET A 72 1.06 -6.61 -0.27
N GLY A 73 0.28 -6.17 0.72
CA GLY A 73 0.03 -6.94 1.95
C GLY A 73 -0.93 -8.12 1.77
N ALA A 74 -1.94 -7.98 0.91
CA ALA A 74 -2.94 -9.02 0.68
C ALA A 74 -2.43 -10.16 -0.22
N SER A 75 -1.65 -9.86 -1.26
CA SER A 75 -1.20 -10.82 -2.29
C SER A 75 -0.51 -12.09 -1.75
N PRO A 76 0.36 -12.03 -0.71
CA PRO A 76 0.96 -13.22 -0.13
C PRO A 76 -0.05 -14.15 0.57
N LEU A 77 -1.15 -13.59 1.05
CA LEU A 77 -2.17 -14.27 1.86
C LEU A 77 -3.32 -14.83 1.02
N LEU A 78 -3.47 -14.38 -0.23
CA LEU A 78 -4.50 -14.83 -1.16
C LEU A 78 -4.19 -16.22 -1.74
N ALA A 79 -5.25 -17.01 -1.92
CA ALA A 79 -5.18 -18.33 -2.55
C ALA A 79 -5.28 -18.25 -4.09
N TRP A 80 -4.76 -19.27 -4.78
CA TRP A 80 -4.71 -19.33 -6.25
C TRP A 80 -6.05 -19.72 -6.92
N ARG A 81 -7.06 -20.26 -6.20
CA ARG A 81 -8.30 -20.84 -6.79
C ARG A 81 -9.58 -20.40 -6.07
N LYS A 82 -10.74 -20.63 -6.72
CA LYS A 82 -12.13 -20.31 -6.28
C LYS A 82 -12.52 -20.71 -4.85
N SER A 83 -11.82 -21.64 -4.18
CA SER A 83 -12.03 -21.95 -2.76
C SER A 83 -11.36 -20.93 -1.81
N ALA A 84 -11.24 -19.68 -2.25
CA ALA A 84 -10.58 -18.61 -1.53
C ALA A 84 -11.37 -18.22 -0.27
N ASP A 85 -12.70 -18.17 -0.28
CA ASP A 85 -13.48 -17.52 0.77
C ASP A 85 -13.29 -18.12 2.19
N ALA A 86 -13.21 -19.44 2.30
CA ALA A 86 -13.02 -20.11 3.59
C ALA A 86 -11.57 -20.01 4.12
N ILE A 87 -10.58 -19.98 3.22
CA ILE A 87 -9.15 -19.84 3.57
C ILE A 87 -8.81 -18.36 3.81
N TYR A 88 -9.48 -17.46 3.08
CA TYR A 88 -9.41 -16.01 3.15
C TYR A 88 -9.75 -15.53 4.56
N THR A 89 -10.93 -15.90 5.07
CA THR A 89 -11.37 -15.47 6.41
C THR A 89 -10.43 -15.96 7.51
N ARG A 90 -9.91 -17.18 7.42
CA ARG A 90 -8.97 -17.70 8.43
C ARG A 90 -7.59 -17.04 8.39
N THR A 91 -7.11 -16.67 7.20
CA THR A 91 -5.75 -16.17 7.01
C THR A 91 -5.67 -14.65 7.16
N LEU A 92 -6.66 -13.91 6.67
CA LEU A 92 -6.68 -12.46 6.68
C LEU A 92 -7.28 -11.86 7.96
N ARG A 93 -8.02 -12.63 8.76
CA ARG A 93 -8.63 -12.10 10.00
C ARG A 93 -7.63 -11.40 10.92
N ILE A 94 -6.45 -11.99 11.14
CA ILE A 94 -5.46 -11.43 12.08
C ILE A 94 -4.90 -10.10 11.53
N PRO A 95 -4.40 -10.04 10.28
CA PRO A 95 -3.98 -8.77 9.67
C PRO A 95 -5.09 -7.72 9.62
N VAL A 96 -6.32 -8.09 9.25
CA VAL A 96 -7.45 -7.15 9.11
C VAL A 96 -7.81 -6.56 10.47
N ILE A 97 -7.94 -7.38 11.51
CA ILE A 97 -8.26 -6.90 12.86
C ILE A 97 -7.14 -5.99 13.37
N ALA A 98 -5.87 -6.37 13.19
CA ALA A 98 -4.74 -5.54 13.60
C ALA A 98 -4.72 -4.18 12.87
N GLY A 99 -4.97 -4.17 11.56
CA GLY A 99 -5.08 -2.94 10.77
C GLY A 99 -6.23 -2.04 11.23
N LEU A 100 -7.41 -2.61 11.49
CA LEU A 100 -8.56 -1.86 11.99
C LEU A 100 -8.31 -1.25 13.37
N ILE A 101 -7.72 -2.02 14.29
CA ILE A 101 -7.34 -1.52 15.62
C ILE A 101 -6.35 -0.38 15.48
N ALA A 102 -5.35 -0.51 14.61
CA ALA A 102 -4.38 0.55 14.36
C ALA A 102 -5.02 1.81 13.77
N SER A 103 -5.92 1.68 12.77
CA SER A 103 -6.66 2.82 12.23
C SER A 103 -7.46 3.55 13.30
N VAL A 104 -8.19 2.82 14.14
CA VAL A 104 -9.02 3.42 15.20
C VAL A 104 -8.15 4.08 16.27
N ALA A 105 -7.14 3.37 16.77
CA ALA A 105 -6.22 3.91 17.78
C ALA A 105 -5.48 5.14 17.28
N PHE A 106 -4.98 5.11 16.04
CA PHE A 106 -4.29 6.24 15.43
C PHE A 106 -5.26 7.39 15.17
N GLY A 107 -6.46 7.15 14.64
CA GLY A 107 -7.46 8.19 14.40
C GLY A 107 -7.90 8.92 15.68
N LEU A 108 -8.02 8.20 16.80
CA LEU A 108 -8.37 8.78 18.10
C LEU A 108 -7.21 9.60 18.72
N THR A 109 -5.97 9.23 18.44
CA THR A 109 -4.77 9.89 19.00
C THR A 109 -4.17 10.94 18.07
N TYR A 110 -4.57 10.96 16.80
CA TYR A 110 -3.99 11.85 15.79
C TYR A 110 -4.11 13.32 16.18
N GLY A 111 -5.31 13.76 16.57
CA GLY A 111 -5.56 15.15 16.96
C GLY A 111 -4.92 15.56 18.29
N THR A 112 -4.47 14.61 19.12
CA THR A 112 -3.77 14.90 20.38
C THR A 112 -2.25 14.90 20.22
N ILE A 113 -1.72 14.14 19.25
CA ILE A 113 -0.28 14.01 18.98
C ILE A 113 0.18 15.02 17.92
N PHE A 114 -0.65 15.29 16.91
CA PHE A 114 -0.33 16.18 15.79
C PHE A 114 -1.25 17.40 15.84
N THR A 115 -0.73 18.51 16.34
CA THR A 115 -1.44 19.79 16.33
C THR A 115 -1.34 20.43 14.96
N ARG A 116 -2.49 20.75 14.36
CA ARG A 116 -2.54 21.53 13.12
C ARG A 116 -2.07 22.96 13.40
N PRO A 117 -1.12 23.51 12.63
CA PRO A 117 -0.91 24.95 12.59
C PRO A 117 -2.20 25.61 12.11
N GLU A 118 -2.74 26.55 12.90
CA GLU A 118 -3.94 27.30 12.54
C GLU A 118 -3.70 28.08 11.23
N GLY A 119 -4.57 27.87 10.23
CA GLY A 119 -4.66 28.73 9.03
C GLY A 119 -4.04 28.21 7.73
N ALA A 120 -3.46 26.99 7.68
CA ALA A 120 -2.96 26.42 6.44
C ALA A 120 -3.76 25.18 6.03
N ASP A 121 -4.86 25.39 5.29
CA ASP A 121 -5.51 24.31 4.53
C ASP A 121 -4.65 23.93 3.31
N VAL A 122 -3.50 23.28 3.56
CA VAL A 122 -2.62 22.71 2.51
C VAL A 122 -3.15 21.37 1.96
N SER A 123 -4.37 20.99 2.37
CA SER A 123 -5.02 19.77 1.95
C SER A 123 -5.24 19.74 0.43
N THR A 124 -4.67 18.72 -0.20
CA THR A 124 -4.77 18.49 -1.64
C THR A 124 -6.22 18.25 -2.10
N TRP A 125 -7.09 17.76 -1.21
CA TRP A 125 -8.46 17.33 -1.52
C TRP A 125 -9.54 18.29 -1.01
N GLY A 126 -9.17 19.52 -0.65
CA GLY A 126 -10.10 20.51 -0.10
C GLY A 126 -10.17 20.39 1.42
N PRO A 127 -11.25 19.85 2.03
CA PRO A 127 -11.36 19.79 3.49
C PRO A 127 -10.23 19.00 4.15
N GLY A 128 -9.62 19.54 5.21
CA GLY A 128 -8.49 18.92 5.91
C GLY A 128 -8.76 17.49 6.41
N TRP A 129 -10.01 17.17 6.77
CA TRP A 129 -10.40 15.84 7.24
C TRP A 129 -10.22 14.74 6.18
N VAL A 130 -10.30 15.07 4.89
CA VAL A 130 -10.11 14.09 3.81
C VAL A 130 -8.65 13.61 3.77
N ALA A 131 -7.69 14.52 3.93
CA ALA A 131 -6.28 14.18 4.00
C ALA A 131 -5.95 13.32 5.25
N GLU A 132 -6.63 13.59 6.37
CA GLU A 132 -6.49 12.79 7.60
C GLU A 132 -7.03 11.38 7.42
N LEU A 133 -8.14 11.21 6.72
CA LEU A 133 -8.67 9.87 6.42
C LEU A 133 -7.66 9.05 5.60
N PHE A 134 -7.03 9.63 4.58
CA PHE A 134 -5.99 8.93 3.82
C PHE A 134 -4.78 8.56 4.67
N THR A 135 -4.40 9.43 5.61
CA THR A 135 -3.33 9.21 6.58
C THR A 135 -3.65 8.03 7.51
N VAL A 136 -4.81 8.07 8.17
CA VAL A 136 -5.30 7.00 9.06
C VAL A 136 -5.45 5.67 8.30
N LEU A 137 -5.93 5.72 7.06
CA LEU A 137 -6.07 4.55 6.20
C LEU A 137 -4.69 3.97 5.84
N THR A 138 -3.72 4.82 5.51
CA THR A 138 -2.35 4.39 5.18
C THR A 138 -1.71 3.68 6.37
N VAL A 139 -1.83 4.24 7.59
CA VAL A 139 -1.33 3.61 8.81
C VAL A 139 -2.00 2.26 9.08
N GLY A 140 -3.33 2.18 8.94
CA GLY A 140 -4.06 0.92 9.08
C GLY A 140 -3.61 -0.16 8.10
N ILE A 141 -3.47 0.19 6.83
CA ILE A 141 -3.01 -0.72 5.77
C ILE A 141 -1.53 -1.09 5.97
N ALA A 142 -0.71 -0.18 6.47
CA ALA A 142 0.67 -0.44 6.81
C ALA A 142 0.77 -1.51 7.91
N VAL A 143 0.01 -1.38 9.00
CA VAL A 143 -0.06 -2.39 10.07
C VAL A 143 -0.61 -3.71 9.55
N PHE A 144 -1.68 -3.69 8.76
CA PHE A 144 -2.21 -4.87 8.07
C PHE A 144 -1.10 -5.59 7.27
N THR A 145 -0.31 -4.85 6.51
CA THR A 145 0.77 -5.40 5.68
C THR A 145 1.88 -6.00 6.53
N ILE A 146 2.35 -5.30 7.56
CA ILE A 146 3.40 -5.78 8.48
C ILE A 146 2.96 -7.06 9.18
N VAL A 147 1.73 -7.08 9.73
CA VAL A 147 1.19 -8.26 10.42
C VAL A 147 1.00 -9.42 9.45
N GLY A 148 0.52 -9.16 8.24
CA GLY A 148 0.38 -10.17 7.18
C GLY A 148 1.70 -10.82 6.79
N LEU A 149 2.74 -10.01 6.56
CA LEU A 149 4.09 -10.51 6.26
C LEU A 149 4.69 -11.25 7.45
N GLY A 150 4.54 -10.72 8.67
CA GLY A 150 4.95 -11.37 9.91
C GLY A 150 4.31 -12.75 10.08
N GLN A 151 3.02 -12.89 9.75
CA GLN A 151 2.31 -14.15 9.79
C GLN A 151 2.86 -15.19 8.78
N GLU A 152 3.33 -14.75 7.62
CA GLU A 152 4.01 -15.60 6.63
C GLU A 152 5.40 -16.04 7.12
N TYR A 153 6.18 -15.13 7.71
CA TYR A 153 7.46 -15.46 8.33
C TYR A 153 7.27 -16.48 9.46
N TYR A 154 6.35 -16.23 10.38
CA TYR A 154 6.06 -17.11 11.51
C TYR A 154 5.66 -18.52 11.05
N ARG A 155 4.74 -18.64 10.08
CA ARG A 155 4.32 -19.94 9.53
C ARG A 155 5.50 -20.67 8.86
N GLY A 156 6.35 -19.96 8.13
CA GLY A 156 7.55 -20.52 7.51
C GLY A 156 8.55 -21.06 8.53
N VAL A 157 8.85 -20.28 9.58
CA VAL A 157 9.77 -20.68 10.66
C VAL A 157 9.21 -21.88 11.41
N ARG A 158 7.95 -21.80 11.87
CA ARG A 158 7.30 -22.88 12.62
C ARG A 158 7.26 -24.18 11.81
N SER A 159 6.97 -24.12 10.51
CA SER A 159 6.99 -25.30 9.66
C SER A 159 8.37 -25.94 9.56
N ARG A 160 9.45 -25.17 9.64
CA ARG A 160 10.82 -25.71 9.65
C ARG A 160 11.17 -26.32 11.00
N MET A 161 10.84 -25.64 12.09
CA MET A 161 11.07 -26.14 13.44
C MET A 161 10.41 -27.52 13.64
N VAL A 162 9.17 -27.70 13.18
CA VAL A 162 8.45 -28.97 13.34
C VAL A 162 8.97 -30.06 12.40
N ARG A 163 9.41 -29.73 11.19
CA ARG A 163 9.82 -30.74 10.19
C ARG A 163 11.28 -31.15 10.27
N PHE A 164 12.15 -30.24 10.71
CA PHE A 164 13.60 -30.44 10.74
C PHE A 164 14.17 -30.38 12.18
N GLU A 165 13.31 -30.22 13.18
CA GLU A 165 13.69 -30.11 14.60
C GLU A 165 14.74 -29.02 14.86
N GLU A 166 14.74 -27.98 14.02
CA GLU A 166 15.63 -26.83 14.12
C GLU A 166 15.15 -25.88 15.23
N ASN A 167 16.08 -25.23 15.95
CA ASN A 167 15.73 -24.12 16.82
C ASN A 167 15.19 -22.92 16.01
N ALA A 168 14.47 -22.00 16.67
CA ALA A 168 13.78 -20.90 15.99
C ALA A 168 14.70 -20.00 15.17
N LEU A 169 15.89 -19.67 15.69
CA LEU A 169 16.85 -18.80 15.02
C LEU A 169 17.46 -19.46 13.78
N LEU A 170 17.87 -20.73 13.92
CA LEU A 170 18.41 -21.51 12.81
C LEU A 170 17.36 -21.73 11.72
N ALA A 171 16.12 -22.04 12.11
CA ALA A 171 14.99 -22.16 11.21
C ALA A 171 14.75 -20.86 10.43
N PHE A 172 14.78 -19.70 11.11
CA PHE A 172 14.63 -18.39 10.47
C PHE A 172 15.74 -18.07 9.47
N VAL A 173 17.01 -18.24 9.87
CA VAL A 173 18.16 -17.98 8.98
C VAL A 173 18.12 -18.90 7.77
N ARG A 174 17.89 -20.21 7.96
CA ARG A 174 17.79 -21.19 6.86
C ARG A 174 16.57 -20.93 5.97
N LEU A 175 15.47 -20.44 6.53
CA LEU A 175 14.28 -20.05 5.77
C LEU A 175 14.60 -18.94 4.77
N ILE A 176 15.30 -17.88 5.22
CA ILE A 176 15.73 -16.76 4.38
C ILE A 176 16.75 -17.23 3.34
N LEU A 177 17.79 -17.95 3.77
CA LEU A 177 18.89 -18.36 2.88
C LEU A 177 18.45 -19.34 1.79
N ARG A 178 17.46 -20.20 2.06
CA ARG A 178 16.97 -21.17 1.08
C ARG A 178 15.98 -20.58 0.09
N ASN A 179 15.20 -19.58 0.51
CA ASN A 179 14.17 -18.93 -0.30
C ASN A 179 14.43 -17.42 -0.42
N LYS A 180 15.67 -17.04 -0.76
CA LYS A 180 16.13 -15.63 -0.79
C LYS A 180 15.16 -14.73 -1.56
N ARG A 181 14.72 -15.16 -2.75
CA ARG A 181 13.82 -14.36 -3.60
C ARG A 181 12.48 -14.02 -2.91
N ARG A 182 11.87 -14.98 -2.22
CA ARG A 182 10.57 -14.79 -1.56
C ARG A 182 10.70 -13.87 -0.34
N TYR A 183 11.66 -14.17 0.53
CA TYR A 183 11.82 -13.44 1.79
C TYR A 183 12.50 -12.07 1.61
N ALA A 184 13.42 -11.93 0.65
CA ALA A 184 13.92 -10.62 0.26
C ALA A 184 12.79 -9.74 -0.32
N GLY A 185 11.86 -10.33 -1.10
CA GLY A 185 10.66 -9.62 -1.56
C GLY A 185 9.83 -9.08 -0.40
N TYR A 186 9.62 -9.88 0.66
CA TYR A 186 8.91 -9.40 1.86
C TYR A 186 9.67 -8.31 2.61
N LEU A 187 11.01 -8.34 2.62
CA LEU A 187 11.80 -7.28 3.21
C LEU A 187 11.62 -5.96 2.45
N VAL A 188 11.65 -6.01 1.11
CA VAL A 188 11.36 -4.84 0.27
C VAL A 188 9.95 -4.30 0.55
N HIS A 189 8.96 -5.17 0.69
CA HIS A 189 7.60 -4.76 1.06
C HIS A 189 7.56 -4.01 2.39
N ILE A 190 8.28 -4.50 3.42
CA ILE A 190 8.41 -3.80 4.70
C ILE A 190 9.06 -2.42 4.53
N SER A 191 10.11 -2.32 3.72
CA SER A 191 10.75 -1.02 3.42
C SER A 191 9.78 -0.04 2.77
N VAL A 192 8.97 -0.50 1.81
CA VAL A 192 7.94 0.31 1.17
C VAL A 192 6.88 0.75 2.19
N VAL A 193 6.45 -0.12 3.10
CA VAL A 193 5.51 0.26 4.17
C VAL A 193 6.05 1.42 5.00
N PHE A 194 7.33 1.38 5.40
CA PHE A 194 7.93 2.48 6.17
C PHE A 194 8.00 3.79 5.37
N LEU A 195 8.28 3.73 4.06
CA LEU A 195 8.22 4.92 3.19
C LEU A 195 6.80 5.51 3.17
N PHE A 196 5.78 4.67 3.03
CA PHE A 196 4.39 5.13 3.03
C PHE A 196 3.96 5.75 4.36
N ILE A 197 4.39 5.18 5.50
CA ILE A 197 4.14 5.79 6.82
C ILE A 197 4.83 7.15 6.91
N GLY A 198 6.07 7.26 6.44
CA GLY A 198 6.82 8.52 6.43
C GLY A 198 6.19 9.60 5.56
N TYR A 199 5.54 9.22 4.46
CA TYR A 199 4.77 10.14 3.62
C TYR A 199 3.35 10.40 4.15
N SER A 200 2.81 9.53 5.01
CA SER A 200 1.43 9.64 5.52
C SER A 200 1.32 10.55 6.74
N GLY A 201 1.99 11.69 6.73
CA GLY A 201 1.84 12.78 7.67
C GLY A 201 2.13 14.05 6.88
N GLY A 202 1.09 14.87 6.68
CA GLY A 202 1.16 16.06 5.83
C GLY A 202 2.21 17.06 6.26
#